data_AF-A0AB36PWS0-F1
#
_entry.id   AF-A0AB36PWS0-F1
#
_cell.length_a   1.000
_cell.length_b   1.000
_cell.length_c   1.000
_cell.angle_alpha   90.00
_cell.angle_beta   90.00
_cell.angle_gamma   90.00
#
_symmetry.space_group_name_H-M   'P 1'
#
loop_
_entity.id
_entity.type
_entity.pdbx_description
1 polymer ?
#
loop_
_entity_poly.entity_id
_entity_poly.type
_entity_poly.pdbx_seq_one_letter_code
_entity_poly.pdbx_strand_id
1 'polypeptide(L)'
;MESRQRQLHHPERYRYLRPCGWLGTTVVKTLFPDGSNPVGDYILIQKIPFQIIGTLEPKGAGFGGSDQDDVVVVPLSTGNLRLFGQKYVRSITVQVKDSSLIDTTQNQIQSLLDQRHKKRDTMITNMSSVREDAAAMGKTMTVFLGSVAAISLLVGGIGVMNIMLVSVTERTREIGVRMATGARRRDILLQFIIEALSVSAIGGAIGVILGLGAAALASWAGLSVGYSFGPVLLAFACAFATGLIFGFLPARKASRLLPAVALSSE
;
A
#
# COMPACT_ATOMS: atom_id res chain seq x y z
N MET A 1 6.19 -25.91 -3.53
CA MET A 1 6.91 -24.65 -3.24
C MET A 1 7.83 -24.80 -2.03
N GLU A 2 7.38 -25.32 -0.88
CA GLU A 2 8.29 -25.75 0.22
C GLU A 2 9.24 -26.91 -0.16
N SER A 3 8.85 -27.72 -1.15
CA SER A 3 9.58 -28.92 -1.57
C SER A 3 10.93 -28.65 -2.26
N ARG A 4 11.10 -27.51 -2.94
CA ARG A 4 12.41 -27.10 -3.52
C ARG A 4 13.33 -26.42 -2.52
N GLN A 5 12.78 -25.66 -1.56
CA GLN A 5 13.56 -25.10 -0.45
C GLN A 5 14.08 -26.19 0.50
N ARG A 6 13.32 -27.28 0.71
CA ARG A 6 13.79 -28.44 1.50
C ARG A 6 14.97 -29.18 0.87
N GLN A 7 15.10 -29.17 -0.47
CA GLN A 7 16.25 -29.80 -1.14
C GLN A 7 17.57 -29.03 -0.99
N LEU A 8 17.52 -27.74 -0.64
CA LEU A 8 18.71 -26.92 -0.41
C LEU A 8 19.39 -27.22 0.95
N HIS A 9 18.68 -27.86 1.88
CA HIS A 9 19.12 -28.06 3.25
C HIS A 9 19.06 -29.54 3.67
N HIS A 10 19.80 -30.42 3.02
CA HIS A 10 20.03 -31.77 3.57
C HIS A 10 21.15 -31.71 4.62
N PRO A 11 20.86 -31.91 5.92
CA PRO A 11 21.84 -31.76 7.01
C PRO A 11 23.08 -32.67 6.85
N GLU A 12 22.92 -33.83 6.21
CA GLU A 12 23.99 -34.80 5.93
C GLU A 12 25.06 -34.27 4.96
N ARG A 13 24.74 -33.33 4.04
CA ARG A 13 25.72 -32.79 3.07
C ARG A 13 26.70 -31.78 3.68
N TYR A 14 26.35 -31.15 4.80
CA TYR A 14 27.21 -30.18 5.50
C TYR A 14 28.27 -30.83 6.39
N ARG A 15 28.23 -32.17 6.51
CA ARG A 15 29.15 -32.95 7.33
C ARG A 15 30.56 -33.02 6.75
N TYR A 16 30.73 -32.64 5.48
CA TYR A 16 32.02 -32.50 4.83
C TYR A 16 32.29 -31.03 4.54
N LEU A 17 33.45 -30.52 4.94
CA LEU A 17 33.99 -29.16 4.71
C LEU A 17 34.23 -28.83 3.22
N ARG A 18 33.29 -29.23 2.35
CA ARG A 18 33.40 -29.05 0.90
C ARG A 18 33.26 -27.56 0.60
N PRO A 19 34.16 -26.99 -0.22
CA PRO A 19 34.06 -25.62 -0.66
C PRO A 19 32.96 -25.52 -1.71
N CYS A 20 31.74 -25.23 -1.27
CA CYS A 20 30.60 -25.05 -2.13
C CYS A 20 29.76 -23.83 -1.74
N GLY A 21 28.97 -23.32 -2.68
CA GLY A 21 28.10 -22.17 -2.43
C GLY A 21 26.96 -22.00 -3.42
N TRP A 22 26.15 -20.98 -3.15
CA TRP A 22 25.04 -20.51 -3.97
C TRP A 22 25.24 -19.06 -4.36
N LEU A 23 24.83 -18.71 -5.58
CA LEU A 23 24.97 -17.35 -6.12
C LEU A 23 23.64 -16.62 -6.16
N GLY A 24 23.63 -15.36 -5.76
CA GLY A 24 22.53 -14.44 -6.01
C GLY A 24 22.42 -14.07 -7.49
N THR A 25 21.22 -13.64 -7.89
CA THR A 25 20.87 -13.41 -9.30
C THR A 25 21.74 -12.35 -9.98
N THR A 26 22.15 -11.31 -9.25
CA THR A 26 23.03 -10.25 -9.78
C THR A 26 24.43 -10.81 -10.06
N VAL A 27 24.99 -11.58 -9.12
CA VAL A 27 26.30 -12.22 -9.28
C VAL A 27 26.32 -13.15 -10.49
N VAL A 28 25.25 -13.91 -10.72
CA VAL A 28 25.11 -14.78 -11.91
C VAL A 28 25.16 -13.97 -13.19
N LYS A 29 24.40 -12.87 -13.28
CA LYS A 29 24.39 -12.00 -14.47
C LYS A 29 25.76 -11.37 -14.74
N THR A 30 26.50 -11.02 -13.68
CA THR A 30 27.82 -10.39 -13.81
C THR A 30 28.91 -11.39 -14.21
N LEU A 31 28.91 -12.59 -13.62
CA LEU A 31 29.96 -13.60 -13.87
C LEU A 31 29.67 -14.50 -15.08
N PHE A 32 28.40 -14.67 -15.45
CA PHE A 32 27.96 -15.51 -16.57
C PHE A 32 27.05 -14.71 -17.53
N PRO A 33 27.59 -13.65 -18.19
CA PRO A 33 26.80 -12.77 -19.06
C PRO A 33 26.21 -13.50 -20.28
N ASP A 34 26.82 -14.62 -20.69
CA ASP A 34 26.41 -15.43 -21.84
C ASP A 34 25.17 -16.32 -21.54
N GLY A 35 24.67 -16.30 -20.30
CA GLY A 35 23.53 -17.12 -19.87
C GLY A 35 23.86 -18.60 -19.68
N SER A 36 25.15 -18.96 -19.59
CA SER A 36 25.60 -20.30 -19.27
C SER A 36 25.16 -20.71 -17.87
N ASN A 37 24.88 -22.01 -17.69
CA ASN A 37 24.42 -22.54 -16.41
C ASN A 37 25.59 -22.53 -15.40
N PRO A 38 25.52 -21.75 -14.30
CA PRO A 38 26.62 -21.62 -13.36
C PRO A 38 26.80 -22.86 -12.47
N VAL A 39 25.85 -23.80 -12.45
CA VAL A 39 25.88 -24.97 -11.57
C VAL A 39 26.95 -25.98 -12.03
N GLY A 40 27.87 -26.32 -11.13
CA GLY A 40 28.96 -27.26 -11.38
C GLY A 40 30.31 -26.58 -11.56
N ASP A 41 30.31 -25.30 -11.95
CA ASP A 41 31.51 -24.50 -12.16
C ASP A 41 32.13 -24.04 -10.84
N TYR A 42 33.38 -23.56 -10.92
CA TYR A 42 34.14 -23.06 -9.79
C TYR A 42 34.33 -21.55 -9.86
N ILE A 43 34.11 -20.89 -8.73
CA ILE A 43 34.45 -19.47 -8.55
C ILE A 43 35.50 -19.31 -7.47
N LEU A 44 36.35 -18.29 -7.59
CA LEU A 44 37.32 -17.96 -6.57
C LEU A 44 36.75 -16.91 -5.61
N ILE A 45 36.62 -17.29 -4.34
CA ILE A 45 36.29 -16.37 -3.24
C ILE A 45 37.56 -16.19 -2.42
N GLN A 46 38.12 -14.98 -2.40
CA GLN A 46 39.40 -14.70 -1.71
C GLN A 46 40.52 -15.69 -2.07
N LYS A 47 40.65 -16.03 -3.37
CA LYS A 47 41.63 -17.00 -3.92
C LYS A 47 41.40 -18.47 -3.54
N ILE A 48 40.26 -18.80 -2.92
CA ILE A 48 39.87 -20.17 -2.62
C ILE A 48 38.80 -20.62 -3.63
N PRO A 49 38.96 -21.76 -4.30
CA PRO A 49 37.97 -22.26 -5.26
C PRO A 49 36.75 -22.84 -4.53
N PHE A 50 35.55 -22.38 -4.90
CA PHE A 50 34.25 -22.88 -4.44
C PHE A 50 33.42 -23.38 -5.62
N GLN A 51 32.87 -24.59 -5.49
CA GLN A 51 31.96 -25.16 -6.47
C GLN A 51 30.54 -24.58 -6.30
N ILE A 52 29.93 -24.14 -7.38
CA ILE A 52 28.56 -23.63 -7.39
C ILE A 52 27.59 -24.82 -7.42
N ILE A 53 26.71 -24.92 -6.42
CA ILE A 53 25.68 -25.98 -6.34
C ILE A 53 24.32 -25.49 -6.82
N GLY A 54 24.08 -24.18 -6.81
CA GLY A 54 22.81 -23.61 -7.22
C GLY A 54 22.82 -22.09 -7.22
N THR A 55 21.69 -21.54 -7.65
CA THR A 55 21.41 -20.10 -7.64
C THR A 55 20.24 -19.82 -6.70
N LEU A 56 20.21 -18.61 -6.15
CA LEU A 56 19.14 -18.12 -5.30
C LEU A 56 18.01 -17.55 -6.15
N GLU A 57 16.78 -17.61 -5.64
CA GLU A 57 15.65 -16.90 -6.25
C GLU A 57 15.84 -15.38 -6.08
N PRO A 58 15.49 -14.58 -7.10
CA PRO A 58 15.64 -13.13 -7.04
C PRO A 58 14.75 -12.52 -5.96
N LYS A 59 15.35 -11.73 -5.08
CA LYS A 59 14.65 -10.92 -4.07
C LYS A 59 14.54 -9.45 -4.48
N GLY A 60 15.36 -8.99 -5.43
CA GLY A 60 15.40 -7.60 -5.89
C GLY A 60 16.04 -6.64 -4.87
N ALA A 61 15.90 -5.34 -5.13
CA ALA A 61 16.48 -4.30 -4.28
C ALA A 61 15.83 -4.30 -2.88
N GLY A 62 16.68 -4.30 -1.85
CA GLY A 62 16.29 -4.10 -0.46
C GLY A 62 15.89 -2.67 -0.15
N PHE A 63 15.29 -2.48 1.02
CA PHE A 63 14.92 -1.16 1.53
C PHE A 63 16.19 -0.29 1.65
N GLY A 64 16.25 0.83 0.91
CA GLY A 64 17.42 1.71 0.86
C GLY A 64 18.35 1.53 -0.35
N GLY A 65 17.98 0.72 -1.35
CA GLY A 65 18.72 0.61 -2.62
C GLY A 65 19.92 -0.35 -2.60
N SER A 66 20.07 -1.15 -1.54
CA SER A 66 21.03 -2.25 -1.51
C SER A 66 20.52 -3.42 -2.35
N ASP A 67 21.35 -3.99 -3.21
CA ASP A 67 20.98 -5.17 -3.98
C ASP A 67 21.05 -6.42 -3.09
N GLN A 68 19.90 -7.08 -2.84
CA GLN A 68 19.87 -8.32 -2.06
C GLN A 68 20.30 -9.55 -2.88
N ASP A 69 20.46 -9.39 -4.20
CA ASP A 69 20.87 -10.44 -5.12
C ASP A 69 22.36 -10.39 -5.46
N ASP A 70 23.11 -9.40 -4.96
CA ASP A 70 24.58 -9.31 -5.03
C ASP A 70 25.25 -10.01 -3.82
N VAL A 71 24.98 -11.31 -3.68
CA VAL A 71 25.48 -12.11 -2.55
C VAL A 71 25.95 -13.50 -2.97
N VAL A 72 26.95 -14.02 -2.26
CA VAL A 72 27.38 -15.42 -2.35
C VAL A 72 27.17 -16.09 -1.01
N VAL A 73 26.41 -17.17 -0.98
CA VAL A 73 26.09 -17.92 0.24
C VAL A 73 26.92 -19.18 0.30
N VAL A 74 27.67 -19.36 1.38
CA VAL A 74 28.47 -20.56 1.65
C VAL A 74 28.08 -21.19 2.98
N PRO A 75 28.26 -22.51 3.17
CA PRO A 75 28.04 -23.14 4.46
C PRO A 75 28.87 -22.49 5.57
N LEU A 76 28.25 -22.27 6.74
CA LEU A 76 28.88 -21.61 7.88
C LEU A 76 30.20 -22.28 8.31
N SER A 77 30.22 -23.61 8.34
CA SER A 77 31.42 -24.39 8.70
C SER A 77 32.59 -24.12 7.75
N THR A 78 32.33 -24.10 6.45
CA THR A 78 33.34 -23.83 5.42
C THR A 78 33.79 -22.37 5.45
N GLY A 79 32.86 -21.42 5.56
CA GLY A 79 33.17 -19.99 5.63
C GLY A 79 34.01 -19.61 6.84
N ASN A 80 33.64 -20.11 8.03
CA ASN A 80 34.38 -19.82 9.26
C ASN A 80 35.81 -20.33 9.22
N LEU A 81 36.04 -21.53 8.68
CA LEU A 81 37.37 -22.14 8.63
C LEU A 81 38.25 -21.56 7.52
N ARG A 82 37.71 -21.35 6.32
CA ARG A 82 38.50 -21.04 5.12
C ARG A 82 38.52 -19.57 4.73
N LEU A 83 37.46 -18.80 5.02
CA LEU A 83 37.36 -17.40 4.61
C LEU A 83 37.65 -16.44 5.77
N PHE A 84 37.01 -16.66 6.92
CA PHE A 84 37.02 -15.67 8.01
C PHE A 84 38.00 -16.00 9.14
N GLY A 85 38.35 -17.28 9.35
CA GLY A 85 39.21 -17.72 10.44
C GLY A 85 38.64 -17.44 11.85
N GLN A 86 37.32 -17.26 11.96
CA GLN A 86 36.63 -16.86 13.19
C GLN A 86 35.81 -18.01 13.77
N LYS A 87 35.72 -18.07 15.10
CA LYS A 87 34.91 -19.05 15.85
C LYS A 87 33.56 -18.52 16.31
N TYR A 88 33.25 -17.25 16.04
CA TYR A 88 31.99 -16.61 16.41
C TYR A 88 31.13 -16.34 15.18
N VAL A 89 29.82 -16.13 15.41
CA VAL A 89 28.84 -15.80 14.38
C VAL A 89 28.48 -14.33 14.51
N ARG A 90 28.37 -13.60 13.39
CA ARG A 90 28.02 -12.17 13.38
C ARG A 90 26.52 -11.92 13.65
N SER A 91 25.65 -12.78 13.13
CA SER A 91 24.20 -12.68 13.32
C SER A 91 23.55 -14.06 13.28
N ILE A 92 22.50 -14.25 14.08
CA ILE A 92 21.70 -15.47 14.09
C ILE A 92 20.27 -15.07 13.73
N THR A 93 19.77 -15.59 12.61
CA THR A 93 18.37 -15.40 12.23
C THR A 93 17.55 -16.56 12.77
N VAL A 94 16.50 -16.25 13.52
CA VAL A 94 15.57 -17.23 14.07
C VAL A 94 14.21 -17.04 13.43
N GLN A 95 13.64 -18.10 12.87
CA GLN A 95 12.30 -18.08 12.30
C GLN A 95 11.30 -18.61 13.33
N VAL A 96 10.35 -17.78 13.72
CA VAL A 96 9.25 -18.16 14.61
C VAL A 96 8.06 -18.60 13.76
N LYS A 97 7.42 -19.72 14.12
CA LYS A 97 6.28 -20.27 13.35
C LYS A 97 5.04 -19.36 13.41
N ASP A 98 4.79 -18.75 14.56
CA ASP A 98 3.62 -17.93 14.83
C ASP A 98 4.06 -16.50 15.15
N SER A 99 3.45 -15.52 14.48
CA SER A 99 3.74 -14.11 14.70
C SER A 99 3.36 -13.63 16.10
N SER A 100 2.33 -14.24 16.72
CA SER A 100 1.87 -13.86 18.06
C SER A 100 2.89 -14.21 19.16
N LEU A 101 3.77 -15.19 18.90
CA LEU A 101 4.77 -15.66 19.86
C LEU A 101 6.11 -14.93 19.75
N ILE A 102 6.27 -13.98 18.82
CA ILE A 102 7.57 -13.37 18.53
C ILE A 102 8.12 -12.65 19.77
N ASP A 103 7.31 -11.84 20.45
CA ASP A 103 7.79 -11.07 21.62
C ASP A 103 8.15 -11.99 22.80
N THR A 104 7.34 -13.04 23.02
CA THR A 104 7.65 -14.05 24.04
C THR A 104 8.94 -14.80 23.70
N THR A 105 9.11 -15.20 22.44
CA THR A 105 10.29 -15.92 21.95
C THR A 105 11.53 -15.04 22.03
N GLN A 106 11.44 -13.75 21.70
CA GLN A 106 12.52 -12.79 21.85
C GLN A 106 13.01 -12.71 23.30
N ASN A 107 12.09 -12.58 24.26
CA ASN A 107 12.44 -12.49 25.68
C ASN A 107 13.09 -13.79 26.20
N GLN A 108 12.61 -14.95 25.73
CA GLN A 108 13.20 -16.24 26.06
C GLN A 108 14.61 -16.39 25.47
N ILE A 109 14.82 -15.99 24.22
CA ILE A 109 16.13 -16.00 23.57
C ILE A 109 17.10 -15.06 24.29
N GLN A 110 16.66 -13.84 24.63
CA GLN A 110 17.49 -12.89 25.38
C GLN A 110 17.92 -13.48 26.72
N SER A 111 16.98 -14.05 27.48
CA SER A 111 17.27 -14.65 28.79
C SER A 111 18.25 -15.82 28.68
N LEU A 112 18.09 -16.67 27.66
CA LEU A 112 18.97 -17.80 27.40
C LEU A 112 20.39 -17.35 27.02
N LEU A 113 20.52 -16.32 26.20
CA LEU A 113 21.81 -15.77 25.76
C LEU A 113 22.50 -15.05 26.91
N ASP A 114 21.78 -14.22 27.68
CA ASP A 114 22.29 -13.55 28.88
C ASP A 114 22.85 -14.57 29.89
N GLN A 115 22.14 -15.70 30.08
CA GLN A 115 22.60 -16.80 30.95
C GLN A 115 23.86 -17.49 30.42
N ARG A 116 23.94 -17.75 29.11
CA ARG A 116 25.09 -18.43 28.49
C ARG A 116 26.32 -17.54 28.43
N HIS A 117 26.16 -16.27 28.11
CA HIS A 117 27.25 -15.32 27.96
C HIS A 117 27.65 -14.66 29.29
N LYS A 118 26.81 -14.81 30.33
CA LYS A 118 26.97 -14.18 31.67
C LYS A 118 27.06 -12.66 31.63
N LYS A 119 26.61 -12.04 30.53
CA LYS A 119 26.55 -10.59 30.31
C LYS A 119 25.53 -10.32 29.21
N ARG A 120 25.00 -9.09 29.18
CA ARG A 120 24.08 -8.65 28.14
C ARG A 120 24.85 -8.05 26.97
N ASP A 121 25.21 -8.89 26.00
CA ASP A 121 26.03 -8.52 24.84
C ASP A 121 25.33 -8.72 23.48
N THR A 122 24.08 -9.18 23.47
CA THR A 122 23.31 -9.43 22.25
C THR A 122 22.22 -8.38 22.05
N MET A 123 22.10 -7.89 20.81
CA MET A 123 20.98 -7.07 20.38
C MET A 123 20.05 -7.91 19.49
N ILE A 124 18.81 -8.09 19.92
CA ILE A 124 17.78 -8.80 19.15
C ILE A 124 16.94 -7.76 18.41
N THR A 125 16.92 -7.84 17.08
CA THR A 125 16.07 -7.00 16.24
C THR A 125 14.85 -7.79 15.80
N ASN A 126 13.67 -7.33 16.23
CA ASN A 126 12.41 -7.90 15.80
C ASN A 126 11.98 -7.33 14.45
N MET A 127 11.85 -8.18 13.43
CA MET A 127 11.31 -7.74 12.14
C MET A 127 9.80 -7.56 12.14
N SER A 128 9.07 -8.11 13.13
CA SER A 128 7.62 -7.85 13.27
C SER A 128 7.33 -6.44 13.76
N SER A 129 8.13 -5.89 14.69
CA SER A 129 7.94 -4.52 15.17
C SER A 129 8.17 -3.51 14.04
N VAL A 130 9.19 -3.70 13.20
CA VAL A 130 9.44 -2.85 12.03
C VAL A 130 8.25 -2.89 11.04
N ARG A 131 7.67 -4.07 10.84
CA ARG A 131 6.49 -4.23 9.96
C ARG A 131 5.24 -3.60 10.56
N GLU A 132 5.05 -3.74 11.87
CA GLU A 132 3.92 -3.17 12.61
C GLU A 132 4.01 -1.64 12.64
N ASP A 133 5.19 -1.08 12.90
CA ASP A 133 5.46 0.35 12.84
C ASP A 133 5.17 0.90 11.43
N ALA A 134 5.67 0.24 10.38
CA ALA A 134 5.38 0.63 9.00
C ALA A 134 3.87 0.57 8.67
N ALA A 135 3.16 -0.45 9.15
CA ALA A 135 1.71 -0.58 8.99
C ALA A 135 0.95 0.52 9.77
N ALA A 136 1.40 0.84 10.98
CA ALA A 136 0.82 1.90 11.81
C ALA A 136 1.02 3.27 11.18
N MET A 137 2.21 3.55 10.63
CA MET A 137 2.48 4.77 9.86
C MET A 137 1.59 4.86 8.62
N GLY A 138 1.46 3.76 7.86
CA GLY A 138 0.57 3.70 6.69
C GLY A 138 -0.90 3.95 7.06
N LYS A 139 -1.39 3.36 8.16
CA LYS A 139 -2.73 3.61 8.69
C LYS A 139 -2.92 5.06 9.10
N THR A 140 -1.93 5.65 9.78
CA THR A 140 -1.97 7.05 10.22
C THR A 140 -2.05 7.99 9.03
N MET A 141 -1.22 7.79 8.01
CA MET A 141 -1.26 8.56 6.78
C MET A 141 -2.60 8.40 6.05
N THR A 142 -3.16 7.19 6.03
CA THR A 142 -4.48 6.92 5.45
C THR A 142 -5.58 7.70 6.16
N VAL A 143 -5.58 7.71 7.50
CA VAL A 143 -6.55 8.48 8.29
C VAL A 143 -6.37 9.97 8.09
N PHE A 144 -5.13 10.46 8.05
CA PHE A 144 -4.81 11.86 7.80
C PHE A 144 -5.33 12.32 6.43
N LEU A 145 -4.96 11.61 5.36
CA LEU A 145 -5.41 11.91 4.00
C LEU A 145 -6.93 11.77 3.87
N GLY A 146 -7.52 10.75 4.49
CA GLY A 146 -8.97 10.56 4.54
C GLY A 146 -9.69 11.71 5.23
N SER A 147 -9.10 12.27 6.29
CA SER A 147 -9.64 13.43 7.01
C SER A 147 -9.59 14.70 6.15
N VAL A 148 -8.46 14.94 5.48
CA VAL A 148 -8.33 16.04 4.52
C VAL A 148 -9.37 15.90 3.40
N ALA A 149 -9.51 14.71 2.83
CA ALA A 149 -10.49 14.42 1.80
C ALA A 149 -11.94 14.67 2.30
N ALA A 150 -12.27 14.25 3.52
CA ALA A 150 -13.58 14.49 4.11
C ALA A 150 -13.88 15.99 4.30
N ILE A 151 -12.90 16.78 4.74
CA ILE A 151 -13.03 18.23 4.87
C ILE A 151 -13.20 18.88 3.48
N SER A 152 -12.40 18.49 2.50
CA SER A 152 -12.53 18.98 1.12
C SER A 152 -13.90 18.66 0.52
N LEU A 153 -14.41 17.46 0.81
CA LEU A 153 -15.73 17.02 0.39
C LEU A 153 -16.85 17.84 1.05
N LEU A 154 -16.71 18.21 2.32
CA LEU A 154 -17.63 19.09 3.04
C LEU A 154 -17.63 20.50 2.42
N VAL A 155 -16.46 21.10 2.20
CA VAL A 155 -16.33 22.42 1.58
C VAL A 155 -16.90 22.42 0.16
N GLY A 156 -16.62 21.39 -0.63
CA GLY A 156 -17.20 21.21 -1.96
C GLY A 156 -18.73 21.08 -1.91
N GLY A 157 -19.25 20.32 -0.94
CA GLY A 157 -20.68 20.17 -0.70
C GLY A 157 -21.38 21.49 -0.34
N ILE A 158 -20.76 22.33 0.49
CA ILE A 158 -21.25 23.69 0.77
C ILE A 158 -21.33 24.51 -0.52
N GLY A 159 -20.34 24.40 -1.40
CA GLY A 159 -20.35 25.04 -2.71
C GLY A 159 -21.55 24.62 -3.57
N VAL A 160 -21.81 23.32 -3.66
CA VAL A 160 -22.98 22.76 -4.37
C VAL A 160 -24.29 23.30 -3.77
N MET A 161 -24.41 23.30 -2.44
CA MET A 161 -25.57 23.86 -1.75
C MET A 161 -25.80 25.33 -2.11
N ASN A 162 -24.74 26.14 -2.16
CA ASN A 162 -24.84 27.57 -2.44
C ASN A 162 -25.30 27.83 -3.89
N ILE A 163 -24.69 27.14 -4.86
CA ILE A 163 -25.10 27.22 -6.26
C ILE A 163 -26.57 26.81 -6.40
N MET A 164 -26.99 25.75 -5.72
CA MET A 164 -28.38 25.32 -5.71
C MET A 164 -29.34 26.34 -5.08
N LEU A 165 -28.96 26.97 -3.97
CA LEU A 165 -29.79 28.01 -3.35
C LEU A 165 -29.98 29.20 -4.30
N VAL A 166 -28.91 29.66 -4.95
CA VAL A 166 -28.96 30.74 -5.94
C VAL A 166 -29.82 30.35 -7.13
N SER A 167 -29.64 29.14 -7.68
CA SER A 167 -30.44 28.65 -8.82
C SER A 167 -31.92 28.56 -8.49
N VAL A 168 -32.29 28.11 -7.28
CA VAL A 168 -33.69 28.09 -6.82
C VAL A 168 -34.26 29.50 -6.74
N THR A 169 -33.49 30.47 -6.24
CA THR A 169 -33.95 31.86 -6.15
C THR A 169 -34.15 32.50 -7.53
N GLU A 170 -33.25 32.26 -8.48
CA GLU A 170 -33.38 32.76 -9.86
C GLU A 170 -34.58 32.13 -10.58
N ARG A 171 -34.82 30.83 -10.37
CA ARG A 171 -35.92 30.08 -11.00
C ARG A 171 -37.23 30.12 -10.21
N THR A 172 -37.37 31.00 -9.21
CA THR A 172 -38.55 31.05 -8.31
C THR A 172 -39.86 31.19 -9.09
N ARG A 173 -39.90 32.08 -10.09
CA ARG A 173 -41.11 32.32 -10.91
C ARG A 173 -41.50 31.10 -11.73
N GLU A 174 -40.54 30.41 -12.34
CA GLU A 174 -40.78 29.17 -13.10
C GLU A 174 -41.35 28.06 -12.21
N ILE A 175 -40.81 27.89 -11.00
CA ILE A 175 -41.31 26.94 -10.01
C ILE A 175 -42.76 27.27 -9.62
N GLY A 176 -43.06 28.56 -9.43
CA GLY A 176 -44.40 29.07 -9.13
C GLY A 176 -45.41 28.73 -10.23
N VAL A 177 -45.05 28.92 -11.51
CA VAL A 177 -45.90 28.55 -12.65
C VAL A 177 -46.15 27.04 -12.68
N ARG A 178 -45.12 26.19 -12.51
CA ARG A 178 -45.30 24.72 -12.48
C ARG A 178 -46.22 24.27 -11.35
N MET A 179 -46.10 24.88 -10.18
CA MET A 179 -46.96 24.55 -9.03
C MET A 179 -48.40 25.03 -9.25
N ALA A 180 -48.60 26.19 -9.89
CA ALA A 180 -49.92 26.70 -10.25
C ALA A 180 -50.63 25.84 -11.31
N THR A 181 -49.88 25.21 -12.22
CA THR A 181 -50.40 24.28 -13.23
C THR A 181 -50.57 22.84 -12.72
N GLY A 182 -50.30 22.58 -11.43
CA GLY A 182 -50.62 21.31 -10.77
C GLY A 182 -49.44 20.40 -10.42
N ALA A 183 -48.18 20.84 -10.57
CA ALA A 183 -47.03 20.07 -10.13
C ALA A 183 -47.07 19.84 -8.62
N ARG A 184 -46.80 18.61 -8.16
CA ARG A 184 -46.74 18.29 -6.74
C ARG A 184 -45.41 18.76 -6.18
N ARG A 185 -45.38 19.08 -4.88
CA ARG A 185 -44.12 19.40 -4.16
C ARG A 185 -43.04 18.33 -4.34
N ARG A 186 -43.44 17.06 -4.44
CA ARG A 186 -42.52 15.94 -4.68
C ARG A 186 -41.85 16.00 -6.04
N ASP A 187 -42.53 16.50 -7.06
CA ASP A 187 -42.00 16.58 -8.43
C ASP A 187 -40.90 17.64 -8.49
N ILE A 188 -41.14 18.80 -7.86
CA ILE A 188 -40.15 19.87 -7.71
C ILE A 188 -38.94 19.39 -6.88
N LEU A 189 -39.20 18.70 -5.76
CA LEU A 189 -38.13 18.15 -4.92
C LEU A 189 -37.24 17.17 -5.71
N LEU A 190 -37.84 16.22 -6.43
CA LEU A 190 -37.10 15.24 -7.22
C LEU A 190 -36.31 15.89 -8.35
N GLN A 191 -36.87 16.90 -9.02
CA GLN A 191 -36.15 17.63 -10.07
C GLN A 191 -34.83 18.22 -9.54
N PHE A 192 -34.89 18.98 -8.44
CA PHE A 192 -33.70 19.60 -7.87
C PHE A 192 -32.71 18.59 -7.27
N ILE A 193 -33.21 17.48 -6.69
CA ILE A 193 -32.33 16.39 -6.23
C ILE A 193 -31.61 15.74 -7.41
N ILE A 194 -32.30 15.49 -8.53
CA ILE A 194 -31.70 14.92 -9.74
C ILE A 194 -30.68 15.89 -10.35
N GLU A 195 -30.95 17.19 -10.34
CA GLU A 195 -30.00 18.21 -10.81
C GLU A 195 -28.75 18.22 -9.92
N ALA A 196 -28.89 18.15 -8.59
CA ALA A 196 -27.77 18.07 -7.66
C ALA A 196 -26.95 16.78 -7.86
N LEU A 197 -27.63 15.63 -7.97
CA LEU A 197 -27.00 14.34 -8.21
C LEU A 197 -26.27 14.31 -9.56
N SER A 198 -26.84 14.91 -10.61
CA SER A 198 -26.22 15.00 -11.93
C SER A 198 -24.91 15.81 -11.87
N VAL A 199 -24.93 16.97 -11.21
CA VAL A 199 -23.75 17.81 -11.03
C VAL A 199 -22.68 17.07 -10.22
N SER A 200 -23.06 16.43 -9.12
CA SER A 200 -22.12 15.65 -8.30
C SER A 200 -21.59 14.40 -9.01
N ALA A 201 -22.39 13.73 -9.84
CA ALA A 201 -21.97 12.57 -10.62
C ALA A 201 -20.95 12.96 -11.69
N ILE A 202 -21.19 14.06 -12.41
CA ILE A 202 -20.27 14.60 -13.42
C ILE A 202 -18.98 15.06 -12.73
N GLY A 203 -19.08 15.82 -11.64
CA GLY A 203 -17.93 16.26 -10.85
C GLY A 203 -17.12 15.08 -10.29
N GLY A 204 -17.80 14.04 -9.80
CA GLY A 204 -17.18 12.81 -9.32
C GLY A 204 -16.47 12.04 -10.43
N ALA A 205 -17.08 11.91 -11.60
CA ALA A 205 -16.45 11.27 -12.77
C ALA A 205 -15.19 12.05 -13.22
N ILE A 206 -15.27 13.37 -13.32
CA ILE A 206 -14.12 14.23 -13.64
C ILE A 206 -13.04 14.09 -12.57
N GLY A 207 -13.41 14.11 -11.29
CA GLY A 207 -12.47 13.93 -10.17
C GLY A 207 -11.75 12.59 -10.20
N VAL A 208 -12.45 11.50 -10.52
CA VAL A 208 -11.85 10.16 -10.70
C VAL A 208 -10.87 10.16 -11.88
N ILE A 209 -11.24 10.73 -13.02
CA ILE A 209 -10.37 10.82 -14.19
C ILE A 209 -9.10 11.61 -13.86
N LEU A 210 -9.22 12.77 -13.21
CA LEU A 210 -8.09 13.58 -12.79
C LEU A 210 -7.22 12.87 -11.75
N GLY A 211 -7.82 12.15 -10.80
CA GLY A 211 -7.10 11.35 -9.81
C GLY A 211 -6.31 10.21 -10.42
N LEU A 212 -6.89 9.48 -11.38
CA LEU A 212 -6.21 8.44 -12.15
C LEU A 212 -5.09 9.02 -13.03
N GLY A 213 -5.31 10.20 -13.61
CA GLY A 213 -4.28 10.93 -14.38
C GLY A 213 -3.10 11.33 -13.50
N ALA A 214 -3.34 11.86 -12.30
CA ALA A 214 -2.30 12.17 -11.33
C ALA A 214 -1.54 10.92 -10.88
N ALA A 215 -2.24 9.80 -10.66
CA ALA A 215 -1.64 8.51 -10.35
C ALA A 215 -0.72 8.01 -11.49
N ALA A 216 -1.15 8.16 -12.75
CA ALA A 216 -0.33 7.79 -13.91
C ALA A 216 0.94 8.66 -14.03
N LEU A 217 0.82 9.97 -13.79
CA LEU A 217 1.99 10.87 -13.75
C LEU A 217 2.97 10.51 -12.63
N ALA A 218 2.46 10.16 -11.45
CA ALA A 218 3.29 9.68 -10.34
C ALA A 218 4.01 8.37 -10.69
N SER A 219 3.32 7.44 -11.37
CA SER A 219 3.93 6.20 -11.85
C SER A 219 5.05 6.46 -12.87
N TRP A 220 4.87 7.44 -13.77
CA TRP A 220 5.92 7.82 -14.72
C TRP A 220 7.15 8.43 -14.04
N ALA A 221 6.97 9.11 -12.91
CA ALA A 221 8.05 9.63 -12.07
C ALA A 221 8.77 8.54 -11.24
N GLY A 222 8.45 7.25 -11.43
CA GLY A 222 9.11 6.13 -10.75
C GLY A 222 8.50 5.74 -9.40
N LEU A 223 7.35 6.32 -9.01
CA LEU A 223 6.63 5.91 -7.81
C LEU A 223 5.79 4.66 -8.10
N SER A 224 5.86 3.65 -7.22
CA SER A 224 4.99 2.47 -7.32
C SER A 224 3.56 2.83 -6.91
N VAL A 225 2.64 2.88 -7.87
CA VAL A 225 1.23 3.21 -7.64
C VAL A 225 0.37 1.96 -7.85
N GLY A 226 -0.35 1.55 -6.81
CA GLY A 226 -1.30 0.45 -6.87
C GLY A 226 -2.69 0.93 -7.28
N TYR A 227 -3.21 0.43 -8.40
CA TYR A 227 -4.59 0.69 -8.84
C TYR A 227 -5.55 -0.32 -8.21
N SER A 228 -6.58 0.18 -7.53
CA SER A 228 -7.64 -0.66 -6.94
C SER A 228 -9.01 -0.07 -7.23
N PHE A 229 -9.97 -0.93 -7.54
CA PHE A 229 -11.34 -0.52 -7.86
C PHE A 229 -12.10 -0.01 -6.62
N GLY A 230 -11.76 -0.51 -5.43
CA GLY A 230 -12.45 -0.18 -4.18
C GLY A 230 -12.46 1.33 -3.86
N PRO A 231 -11.29 2.01 -3.81
CA PRO A 231 -11.21 3.45 -3.57
C PRO A 231 -11.94 4.30 -4.63
N VAL A 232 -11.92 3.87 -5.89
CA VAL A 232 -12.62 4.57 -6.99
C VAL A 232 -14.13 4.53 -6.76
N LEU A 233 -14.67 3.35 -6.45
CA LEU A 233 -16.09 3.19 -6.15
C LEU A 233 -16.49 4.00 -4.90
N LEU A 234 -15.65 3.97 -3.86
CA LEU A 234 -15.87 4.75 -2.64
C LEU A 234 -15.90 6.25 -2.93
N ALA A 235 -14.97 6.76 -3.73
CA ALA A 235 -14.94 8.18 -4.12
C ALA A 235 -16.22 8.59 -4.87
N PHE A 236 -16.67 7.76 -5.82
CA PHE A 236 -17.91 8.02 -6.55
C PHE A 236 -19.14 7.97 -5.64
N ALA A 237 -19.22 7.00 -4.74
CA ALA A 237 -20.28 6.91 -3.74
C ALA A 237 -20.31 8.13 -2.80
N CYS A 238 -19.15 8.60 -2.36
CA CYS A 238 -19.02 9.81 -1.55
C CYS A 238 -19.49 11.07 -2.29
N ALA A 239 -19.19 11.18 -3.59
CA ALA A 239 -19.68 12.28 -4.43
C ALA A 239 -21.21 12.27 -4.57
N PHE A 240 -21.82 11.10 -4.75
CA PHE A 240 -23.28 10.95 -4.76
C PHE A 240 -23.90 11.32 -3.40
N ALA A 241 -23.31 10.83 -2.32
CA ALA A 241 -23.79 11.10 -0.96
C ALA A 241 -23.75 12.61 -0.65
N THR A 242 -22.70 13.34 -1.05
CA THR A 242 -22.67 14.79 -0.86
C THR A 242 -23.68 15.54 -1.71
N GLY A 243 -23.84 15.18 -2.99
CA GLY A 243 -24.88 15.76 -3.84
C GLY A 243 -26.26 15.61 -3.24
N LEU A 244 -26.57 14.44 -2.68
CA LEU A 244 -27.82 14.17 -2.00
C LEU A 244 -27.97 15.03 -0.72
N ILE A 245 -26.98 15.01 0.17
CA ILE A 245 -27.05 15.70 1.48
C ILE A 245 -27.16 17.22 1.28
N PHE A 246 -26.29 17.80 0.48
CA PHE A 246 -26.20 19.25 0.29
C PHE A 246 -27.22 19.78 -0.71
N GLY A 247 -27.70 18.96 -1.65
CA GLY A 247 -28.80 19.30 -2.56
C GLY A 247 -30.19 19.20 -1.92
N PHE A 248 -30.36 18.39 -0.87
CA PHE A 248 -31.68 18.15 -0.27
C PHE A 248 -32.28 19.40 0.38
N LEU A 249 -31.51 20.19 1.13
CA LEU A 249 -32.00 21.41 1.78
C LEU A 249 -32.55 22.45 0.79
N PRO A 250 -31.81 22.87 -0.26
CA PRO A 250 -32.32 23.81 -1.26
C PRO A 250 -33.50 23.22 -2.04
N ALA A 251 -33.46 21.94 -2.43
CA ALA A 251 -34.56 21.27 -3.11
C ALA A 251 -35.84 21.26 -2.25
N ARG A 252 -35.70 21.04 -0.94
CA ARG A 252 -36.81 21.13 0.02
C ARG A 252 -37.34 22.55 0.14
N LYS A 253 -36.47 23.56 0.13
CA LYS A 253 -36.87 24.98 0.13
C LYS A 253 -37.67 25.32 -1.13
N ALA A 254 -37.20 24.91 -2.30
CA ALA A 254 -37.89 25.08 -3.58
C ALA A 254 -39.30 24.45 -3.59
N SER A 255 -39.40 23.20 -3.15
CA SER A 255 -40.68 22.46 -3.12
C SER A 255 -41.75 23.06 -2.19
N ARG A 256 -41.36 23.96 -1.28
CA ARG A 256 -42.24 24.58 -0.28
C ARG A 256 -42.62 26.02 -0.61
N LEU A 257 -42.19 26.54 -1.76
CA LEU A 257 -42.60 27.86 -2.25
C LEU A 257 -44.12 27.92 -2.45
N LEU A 258 -44.72 29.05 -2.07
CA LEU A 258 -46.15 29.30 -2.30
C LEU A 258 -46.32 29.90 -3.70
N PRO A 259 -47.22 29.35 -4.56
CA PRO A 259 -47.39 29.83 -5.93
C PRO A 259 -47.72 31.32 -6.01
N ALA A 260 -48.58 31.81 -5.10
CA ALA A 260 -48.96 33.22 -5.04
C ALA A 260 -47.76 34.13 -4.78
N VAL A 261 -46.87 33.76 -3.85
CA VAL A 261 -45.66 34.54 -3.51
C VAL A 261 -44.62 34.46 -4.63
N ALA A 262 -44.47 33.28 -5.24
CA ALA A 262 -43.51 33.05 -6.32
C ALA A 262 -43.88 33.77 -7.63
N LEU A 263 -45.16 34.09 -7.83
CA LEU A 263 -45.65 34.84 -8.99
C LEU A 263 -45.71 36.36 -8.76
N SER A 264 -45.73 36.80 -7.49
CA SER A 264 -45.72 38.21 -7.11
C SER A 264 -44.34 38.78 -6.83
N SER A 265 -43.31 37.93 -6.74
CA SER A 265 -41.92 38.36 -6.61
C SER A 265 -41.42 38.88 -7.96
N GLU A 266 -41.26 40.19 -8.06
CA GLU A 266 -40.51 40.90 -9.11
C GLU A 266 -38.99 40.80 -8.83
#